data_AF-A0A0B0D0N2-F1
#
_entry.id   AF-A0A0B0D0N2-F1
#
_cell.length_a   1.000
_cell.length_b   1.000
_cell.length_c   1.000
_cell.angle_alpha   90.00
_cell.angle_beta   90.00
_cell.angle_gamma   90.00
#
_symmetry.space_group_name_H-M   'P 1'
#
loop_
_entity.id
_entity.type
_entity.pdbx_description
1 polymer ?
#
loop_
_entity_poly.entity_id
_entity_poly.type
_entity_poly.pdbx_seq_one_letter_code
_entity_poly.pdbx_strand_id
1 'polypeptide(L)' 'MFLQWVDWITPTSPLASFFFGVLFTTILGITIWFETKQPKMVFIAALTGIAVTFIGVSILTFLGYYT' A
#
# COMPACT_ATOMS: atom_id res chain seq x y z
N MET A 1 -14.19 -13.52 -1.71
CA MET A 1 -14.13 -12.88 -0.38
C MET A 1 -13.06 -11.79 -0.47
N PHE A 2 -13.31 -10.56 -0.02
CA PHE A 2 -12.39 -9.43 -0.25
C PHE A 2 -11.06 -9.56 0.50
N LEU A 3 -11.06 -10.19 1.68
CA LEU A 3 -9.88 -10.46 2.48
C LEU A 3 -9.99 -11.86 3.10
N GLN A 4 -8.95 -12.67 2.98
CA GLN A 4 -8.80 -13.96 3.65
C GLN A 4 -7.80 -13.86 4.80
N TRP A 5 -7.90 -14.77 5.77
CA TRP A 5 -6.98 -14.78 6.93
C TRP A 5 -5.50 -14.96 6.52
N VAL A 6 -5.24 -15.64 5.40
CA VAL A 6 -3.89 -15.81 4.85
C VAL A 6 -3.33 -14.54 4.19
N ASP A 7 -4.19 -13.61 3.78
CA ASP A 7 -3.78 -12.36 3.11
C ASP A 7 -2.97 -11.45 4.03
N TRP A 8 -3.07 -11.64 5.37
CA TRP A 8 -2.23 -10.96 6.35
C TRP A 8 -0.74 -11.28 6.23
N ILE A 9 -0.40 -12.44 5.66
CA ILE A 9 0.98 -12.87 5.44
C ILE A 9 1.39 -12.57 3.99
N THR A 10 0.54 -12.87 3.02
CA THR A 10 0.80 -12.61 1.61
C THR A 10 -0.53 -12.35 0.90
N PRO A 11 -0.71 -11.15 0.31
CA PRO A 11 -1.93 -10.86 -0.43
C PRO A 11 -2.06 -11.81 -1.61
N THR A 12 -3.19 -12.52 -1.69
CA THR A 12 -3.49 -13.48 -2.77
C THR A 12 -4.36 -12.87 -3.87
N SER A 13 -4.85 -11.64 -3.67
CA SER A 13 -5.66 -10.92 -4.67
C SER A 13 -5.16 -9.48 -4.86
N PRO A 14 -5.36 -8.88 -6.04
CA PRO A 14 -4.97 -7.50 -6.30
C PRO A 14 -5.61 -6.52 -5.31
N LEU A 15 -6.88 -6.76 -4.96
CA LEU A 15 -7.65 -5.95 -4.01
C LEU A 15 -7.04 -6.01 -2.59
N ALA A 16 -6.62 -7.18 -2.14
CA ALA A 16 -5.93 -7.32 -0.86
C ALA A 16 -4.60 -6.55 -0.87
N SER A 17 -3.84 -6.61 -1.97
CA SER A 17 -2.57 -5.88 -2.11
C SER A 17 -2.75 -4.37 -2.08
N PHE A 18 -3.77 -3.85 -2.77
CA PHE A 18 -4.13 -2.44 -2.70
C PHE A 18 -4.52 -2.03 -1.29
N PHE A 19 -5.33 -2.84 -0.61
CA PHE A 19 -5.72 -2.59 0.78
C PHE A 19 -4.49 -2.47 1.70
N PHE A 20 -3.57 -3.43 1.65
CA PHE A 20 -2.36 -3.38 2.47
C PHE A 20 -1.42 -2.24 2.07
N GLY A 21 -1.29 -1.94 0.77
CA GLY A 21 -0.49 -0.79 0.31
C GLY A 21 -1.02 0.55 0.83
N VAL A 22 -2.33 0.76 0.81
CA VAL A 22 -2.98 1.96 1.38
C VAL A 22 -2.84 1.98 2.90
N LEU A 23 -3.03 0.84 3.57
CA LEU A 23 -2.86 0.71 5.02
C LEU A 23 -1.45 1.12 5.46
N PHE A 24 -0.42 0.54 4.84
CA PHE A 24 0.96 0.88 5.16
C PHE A 24 1.30 2.32 4.82
N THR A 25 0.85 2.83 3.67
CA THR A 25 1.03 4.25 3.30
C THR A 25 0.41 5.18 4.34
N THR A 26 -0.77 4.83 4.88
CA THR A 26 -1.45 5.61 5.91
C THR A 26 -0.67 5.61 7.21
N ILE A 27 -0.19 4.44 7.67
CA ILE A 27 0.65 4.33 8.86
C ILE A 27 1.92 5.18 8.70
N LEU A 28 2.59 5.06 7.56
CA LEU A 28 3.83 5.80 7.24
C LEU A 28 3.58 7.32 7.21
N GLY A 29 2.45 7.74 6.62
CA GLY A 29 2.02 9.14 6.62
C GLY A 29 1.77 9.68 8.03
N ILE A 30 1.13 8.88 8.90
CA ILE A 30 0.93 9.22 10.31
C ILE A 30 2.28 9.33 11.05
N THR A 31 3.20 8.38 10.84
CA THR A 31 4.55 8.44 11.42
C THR A 31 5.28 9.71 10.99
N ILE A 32 5.29 10.04 9.70
CA ILE A 32 5.93 11.24 9.17
C ILE A 32 5.27 12.50 9.71
N TRP A 33 3.95 12.50 9.91
CA TRP A 33 3.25 13.61 10.53
C TRP A 33 3.70 13.83 11.97
N PHE A 34 3.81 12.77 12.77
CA PHE A 34 4.26 12.88 14.15
C PHE A 34 5.71 13.35 14.25
N GLU A 35 6.58 12.88 13.36
CA GLU A 35 8.00 13.22 13.34
C GLU A 35 8.25 14.65 12.84
N THR A 36 7.68 15.01 11.69
CA THR A 36 8.03 16.24 10.98
C THR A 36 7.07 17.39 11.26
N LYS A 37 5.81 17.10 11.60
CA LYS A 37 4.69 18.07 11.67
C LYS A 37 4.53 18.93 10.41
N GLN A 38 5.08 18.49 9.27
CA GLN A 38 5.03 19.21 8.00
C GLN A 38 4.06 18.54 7.03
N PRO A 39 2.93 19.18 6.69
CA PRO A 39 1.91 18.56 5.83
C PRO A 39 2.42 18.26 4.42
N LYS A 40 3.37 19.05 3.91
CA LYS A 40 4.03 18.80 2.62
C LYS A 40 4.78 17.47 2.61
N MET A 41 5.48 17.13 3.69
CA MET A 41 6.23 15.87 3.80
C MET A 41 5.28 14.67 3.86
N VAL A 42 4.19 14.79 4.62
CA VAL A 42 3.13 13.78 4.68
C VAL A 42 2.49 13.57 3.30
N PHE A 43 2.22 14.65 2.57
CA PHE A 43 1.63 14.57 1.24
C PHE A 43 2.54 13.89 0.22
N ILE A 44 3.84 14.24 0.21
CA ILE A 44 4.83 13.58 -0.66
C ILE A 44 4.92 12.08 -0.33
N ALA A 45 4.95 11.73 0.95
CA ALA A 45 4.99 10.34 1.38
C ALA A 45 3.74 9.56 0.97
N ALA A 46 2.55 10.16 1.13
CA ALA A 46 1.29 9.56 0.71
C ALA A 46 1.25 9.31 -0.82
N LEU A 47 1.64 10.31 -1.62
CA LEU A 47 1.74 10.19 -3.07
C LEU A 47 2.71 9.08 -3.48
N THR A 48 3.87 9.04 -2.82
CA THR A 48 4.91 8.04 -3.09
C THR A 48 4.41 6.64 -2.75
N GLY A 49 3.78 6.47 -1.58
CA GLY A 49 3.22 5.17 -1.15
C GLY A 49 2.10 4.67 -2.06
N ILE A 50 1.22 5.55 -2.51
CA ILE A 50 0.17 5.22 -3.50
C ILE A 50 0.82 4.79 -4.82
N ALA A 51 1.78 5.56 -5.34
CA ALA A 51 2.46 5.24 -6.60
C ALA A 51 3.19 3.89 -6.53
N VAL A 52 3.93 3.64 -5.45
CA VAL A 52 4.61 2.36 -5.20
C VAL A 52 3.61 1.22 -5.12
N THR A 53 2.48 1.41 -4.44
CA THR A 53 1.42 0.39 -4.37
C THR A 53 0.88 0.07 -5.77
N PHE A 54 0.51 1.08 -6.55
CA PHE A 54 0.01 0.86 -7.91
C PHE A 54 1.01 0.15 -8.81
N ILE A 55 2.28 0.57 -8.78
CA ILE A 55 3.35 -0.03 -9.59
C ILE A 55 3.57 -1.48 -9.15
N GLY A 56 3.70 -1.73 -7.84
CA GLY A 56 3.93 -3.06 -7.29
C GLY A 56 2.81 -4.03 -7.64
N VAL A 57 1.55 -3.62 -7.44
CA VAL A 57 0.38 -4.46 -7.79
C VAL A 57 0.30 -4.71 -9.29
N SER A 58 0.59 -3.70 -10.12
CA SER A 58 0.58 -3.86 -11.58
C SER A 58 1.64 -4.86 -12.06
N ILE A 59 2.85 -4.80 -11.48
CA ILE A 59 3.93 -5.76 -11.78
C ILE A 59 3.52 -7.17 -11.36
N LEU A 60 3.01 -7.34 -10.14
CA LEU A 60 2.57 -8.65 -9.63
C LEU A 60 1.42 -9.23 -10.46
N THR A 61 0.49 -8.39 -10.91
CA THR A 61 -0.59 -8.78 -11.83
C THR A 61 -0.03 -9.21 -13.19
N PHE A 62 0.91 -8.44 -13.75
CA PHE A 62 1.55 -8.75 -15.04
C PHE A 62 2.35 -10.06 -15.00
N LEU A 63 2.98 -10.36 -13.87
CA LEU A 63 3.71 -11.62 -13.66
C LEU A 63 2.79 -12.83 -13.46
N GLY A 64 1.47 -12.65 -13.45
CA GLY A 64 0.48 -13.72 -13.23
C GLY A 64 0.40 -14.20 -11.78
N TYR A 65 0.93 -13.41 -10.83
CA TYR A 65 0.87 -13.74 -9.40
C TYR A 65 -0.56 -13.66 -8.86
N TYR A 66 -1.36 -12.79 -9.47
CA TYR A 66 -2.79 -12.71 -9.26
C TYR A 66 -3.50 -13.33 -10.46
N THR A 67 -4.38 -14.30 -10.20
CA THR A 67 -5.23 -14.97 -11.20
C THR A 67 -6.66 -14.50 -11.08
#